data_AF-A0A534Q6H8-F1
#
_entry.id   AF-A0A534Q6H8-F1
#
_cell.length_a   1.000
_cell.length_b   1.000
_cell.length_c   1.000
_cell.angle_alpha   90.00
_cell.angle_beta   90.00
_cell.angle_gamma   90.00
#
_symmetry.space_group_name_H-M   'P 1'
#
loop_
_entity.id
_entity.type
_entity.pdbx_description
1 polymer ?
#
loop_
_entity_poly.entity_id
_entity_poly.type
_entity_poly.pdbx_seq_one_letter_code
_entity_poly.pdbx_strand_id
1 'polypeptide(L)'
;MNGVCSPGTPKNCDDGNGDTNDSCDPATGNCRNVVPSACTNDLDCRDNNPCTTDSCDAVGGGHVCHNRPVAAPGTGIAGCDDDNSCNGAEKCVNGICQPGTSLSCPADDQFCTDDRCRPELPSAQACVHEPIAGCCETVTAGNAPEPACEDGNACTLDQCAADHTCTHAIIEGCCLVDGDCDDGSTCTTDACNNGTTPPQCTHLPAHEGENCGADACTVGAVCAGGSCTGGELLDCPPDPDLCVVVFCDPAEGCVRQVQPNCCHSDLDCDDHNACTRDTCDGMVCSNAAPDIRCQACTSDANCASALGQCPAPEKCRNGVCTDVCHACTSDTECAPLFGRCAGKACRGGDCVDVPPPCDDGNPNTSDFCALDASGLPQCRHACLNDKGCDDGNSCNGKETCSGGTCQPGTPPGCDDGNVCTEDTRDPSTPNCCVHTDASGFGGINTQLTAVEGAVSTAAPADLSASLAKVIRAKTSAMRAKLGAAQAAAGSSVKREGRMLKAANKALRGLSNAIRNGKKGHTPKISSSLADTLLARLGCTGTAVQGLQAELSH
;
A
#
# COMPACT_ATOMS: atom_id res chain seq x y z
N MET A 1 68.74 -33.01 -33.02
CA MET A 1 68.86 -31.58 -32.66
C MET A 1 67.57 -31.19 -31.98
N ASN A 2 67.62 -31.18 -30.65
CA ASN A 2 66.47 -31.28 -29.77
C ASN A 2 65.92 -29.88 -29.47
N GLY A 3 64.95 -29.41 -30.26
CA GLY A 3 64.14 -28.25 -29.91
C GLY A 3 62.88 -28.71 -29.17
N VAL A 4 63.04 -29.17 -27.94
CA VAL A 4 61.90 -29.58 -27.11
C VAL A 4 61.30 -28.33 -26.47
N CYS A 5 60.11 -27.92 -26.89
CA CYS A 5 59.32 -26.93 -26.17
C CYS A 5 58.76 -27.60 -24.91
N SER A 6 59.50 -27.48 -23.81
CA SER A 6 59.01 -27.75 -22.47
C SER A 6 57.90 -26.76 -22.13
N PRO A 7 56.82 -27.16 -21.42
CA PRO A 7 55.88 -26.21 -20.85
C PRO A 7 56.66 -25.28 -19.95
N GLY A 8 56.66 -23.98 -20.28
CA GLY A 8 57.12 -22.99 -19.33
C GLY A 8 56.34 -23.18 -18.04
N THR A 9 57.02 -23.15 -16.91
CA THR A 9 56.40 -23.13 -15.59
C THR A 9 55.31 -22.06 -15.60
N PRO A 10 54.08 -22.34 -15.12
CA PRO A 10 53.06 -21.32 -14.98
C PRO A 10 53.68 -20.10 -14.31
N LYS A 11 53.58 -18.94 -14.96
CA LYS A 11 54.12 -17.70 -14.43
C LYS A 11 53.31 -17.42 -13.18
N ASN A 12 53.89 -17.67 -12.01
CA ASN A 12 53.26 -17.35 -10.75
C ASN A 12 53.19 -15.83 -10.70
N CYS A 13 51.98 -15.30 -10.85
CA CYS A 13 51.74 -13.87 -10.79
C CYS A 13 51.39 -13.40 -9.38
N ASP A 14 51.20 -14.34 -8.46
CA ASP A 14 51.17 -14.09 -7.01
C ASP A 14 52.50 -13.42 -6.64
N ASP A 15 52.42 -12.12 -6.36
CA ASP A 15 53.57 -11.34 -5.90
C ASP A 15 53.76 -11.47 -4.38
N GLY A 16 52.97 -12.33 -3.72
CA GLY A 16 52.99 -12.57 -2.28
C GLY A 16 52.21 -11.52 -1.49
N ASN A 17 51.48 -10.62 -2.17
CA ASN A 17 50.67 -9.60 -1.55
C ASN A 17 49.19 -10.05 -1.48
N GLY A 18 48.67 -10.20 -0.26
CA GLY A 18 47.27 -10.59 -0.03
C GLY A 18 46.22 -9.54 -0.43
N ASP A 19 46.66 -8.33 -0.77
CA ASP A 19 45.80 -7.17 -1.07
C ASP A 19 45.70 -6.85 -2.58
N THR A 20 46.41 -7.60 -3.43
CA THR A 20 46.30 -7.50 -4.89
C THR A 20 45.53 -8.68 -5.45
N ASN A 21 44.65 -8.41 -6.41
CA ASN A 21 44.07 -9.46 -7.24
C ASN A 21 45.06 -9.77 -8.36
N ASP A 22 45.87 -10.80 -8.12
CA ASP A 22 46.95 -11.22 -8.99
C ASP A 22 46.41 -12.12 -10.09
N SER A 23 46.32 -11.55 -11.29
CA SER A 23 45.80 -12.22 -12.46
C SER A 23 46.84 -12.22 -13.57
N CYS A 24 46.86 -13.27 -14.39
CA CYS A 24 47.74 -13.34 -15.54
C CYS A 24 46.94 -12.91 -16.78
N ASP A 25 47.40 -11.87 -17.49
CA ASP A 25 46.77 -11.45 -18.75
C ASP A 25 46.97 -12.57 -19.80
N PRO A 26 45.90 -13.25 -20.24
CA PRO A 26 46.03 -14.39 -21.14
C PRO A 26 46.44 -13.98 -22.57
N ALA A 27 46.27 -12.72 -22.96
CA ALA A 27 46.61 -12.23 -24.31
C ALA A 27 48.09 -11.88 -24.44
N THR A 28 48.72 -11.40 -23.35
CA THR A 28 50.12 -10.94 -23.36
C THR A 28 51.09 -11.82 -22.55
N GLY A 29 50.58 -12.67 -21.65
CA GLY A 29 51.40 -13.48 -20.74
C GLY A 29 52.11 -12.67 -19.64
N ASN A 30 51.69 -11.43 -19.42
CA ASN A 30 52.18 -10.56 -18.38
C ASN A 30 51.33 -10.71 -17.11
N CYS A 31 51.95 -10.54 -15.95
CA CYS A 31 51.24 -10.50 -14.68
C CYS A 31 50.56 -9.14 -14.53
N ARG A 32 49.30 -9.17 -14.14
CA ARG A 32 48.44 -8.02 -13.85
C ARG A 32 48.02 -8.13 -12.39
N ASN A 33 48.65 -7.32 -11.56
CA ASN A 33 48.46 -7.31 -10.12
C ASN A 33 47.65 -6.06 -9.81
N VAL A 34 46.33 -6.21 -9.72
CA VAL A 34 45.41 -5.07 -9.62
C VAL A 34 44.91 -4.97 -8.20
N VAL A 35 45.13 -3.82 -7.59
CA VAL A 35 44.48 -3.46 -6.33
C VAL A 35 42.98 -3.24 -6.59
N PRO A 36 42.06 -4.03 -6.01
CA PRO A 36 40.62 -3.95 -6.28
C PRO A 36 39.97 -2.64 -5.80
N SER A 37 40.51 -2.07 -4.72
CA SER A 37 40.00 -0.86 -4.05
C SER A 37 41.14 0.14 -3.90
N ALA A 38 41.62 0.67 -5.03
CA ALA A 38 42.74 1.60 -5.03
C ALA A 38 42.32 2.92 -4.38
N CYS A 39 43.05 3.33 -3.35
CA CYS A 39 42.85 4.58 -2.63
C CYS A 39 44.10 5.45 -2.74
N THR A 40 43.93 6.74 -2.49
CA THR A 40 45.05 7.69 -2.39
C THR A 40 45.20 8.25 -0.98
N ASN A 41 44.16 8.12 -0.17
CA ASN A 41 44.10 8.53 1.22
C ASN A 41 42.92 7.83 1.92
N ASP A 42 42.88 7.87 3.25
CA ASP A 42 41.86 7.18 4.08
C ASP A 42 40.42 7.65 3.81
N LEU A 43 40.21 8.87 3.31
CA LEU A 43 38.88 9.39 2.96
C LEU A 43 38.23 8.59 1.82
N ASP A 44 39.05 8.08 0.90
CA ASP A 44 38.61 7.29 -0.25
C ASP A 44 38.05 5.91 0.19
N CYS A 45 38.35 5.49 1.43
CA CYS A 45 37.97 4.19 2.00
C CYS A 45 36.76 4.27 2.94
N ARG A 46 36.15 5.45 3.11
CA ARG A 46 35.03 5.63 4.03
C ARG A 46 33.81 4.82 3.61
N ASP A 47 33.39 3.90 4.48
CA ASP A 47 32.14 3.15 4.34
C ASP A 47 30.98 3.78 5.13
N ASN A 48 31.21 4.93 5.76
CA ASN A 48 30.28 5.61 6.68
C ASN A 48 29.85 4.76 7.88
N ASN A 49 30.62 3.72 8.22
CA ASN A 49 30.42 2.97 9.44
C ASN A 49 31.39 3.49 10.53
N PRO A 50 30.87 4.12 11.60
CA PRO A 50 31.70 4.66 12.68
C PRO A 50 32.44 3.56 13.48
N CYS A 51 31.99 2.30 13.39
CA CYS A 51 32.63 1.17 14.07
C CYS A 51 33.79 0.54 13.32
N THR A 52 34.08 1.02 12.13
CA THR A 52 35.27 0.65 11.35
C THR A 52 36.24 1.82 11.29
N THR A 53 37.53 1.48 11.29
CA THR A 53 38.60 2.39 10.93
C THR A 53 38.91 2.12 9.47
N ASP A 54 38.68 3.13 8.65
CA ASP A 54 38.92 3.10 7.22
C ASP A 54 40.35 3.54 6.97
N SER A 55 41.23 2.60 6.63
CA SER A 55 42.64 2.84 6.38
C SER A 55 42.98 2.58 4.92
N CYS A 56 43.68 3.51 4.30
CA CYS A 56 44.28 3.34 2.99
C CYS A 56 45.70 2.80 3.17
N ASP A 57 45.81 1.48 3.32
CA ASP A 57 47.08 0.84 3.65
C ASP A 57 47.94 0.68 2.39
N ALA A 58 49.23 1.04 2.51
CA ALA A 58 50.17 0.88 1.41
C ALA A 58 50.52 -0.59 1.21
N VAL A 59 50.18 -1.14 0.05
CA VAL A 59 50.48 -2.54 -0.26
C VAL A 59 51.05 -2.68 -1.67
N GLY A 60 52.29 -3.16 -1.74
CA GLY A 60 53.07 -3.18 -2.98
C GLY A 60 53.30 -1.77 -3.55
N GLY A 61 53.12 -1.61 -4.86
CA GLY A 61 53.25 -0.33 -5.58
C GLY A 61 52.00 0.56 -5.56
N GLY A 62 51.00 0.27 -4.72
CA GLY A 62 49.73 1.00 -4.61
C GLY A 62 49.21 1.05 -3.17
N HIS A 63 47.97 1.51 -2.97
CA HIS A 63 47.31 1.54 -1.65
C HIS A 63 45.92 0.91 -1.75
N VAL A 64 45.50 0.17 -0.71
CA VAL A 64 44.27 -0.62 -0.67
C VAL A 64 43.43 -0.19 0.52
N CYS A 65 42.10 -0.10 0.34
CA CYS A 65 41.18 0.15 1.45
C CYS A 65 41.01 -1.06 2.37
N HIS A 66 41.27 -0.87 3.67
CA HIS A 66 40.96 -1.80 4.74
C HIS A 66 39.98 -1.14 5.73
N ASN A 67 38.82 -1.76 5.94
CA ASN A 67 37.79 -1.29 6.87
C ASN A 67 37.78 -2.24 8.07
N ARG A 68 38.62 -1.94 9.06
CA ARG A 68 38.86 -2.83 10.20
C ARG A 68 38.02 -2.39 11.41
N PRO A 69 37.47 -3.30 12.22
CA PRO A 69 36.83 -2.92 13.47
C PRO A 69 37.77 -2.04 14.31
N VAL A 70 37.23 -0.96 14.88
CA VAL A 70 38.00 -0.06 15.74
C VAL A 70 38.71 -0.83 16.87
N ALA A 71 39.96 -0.45 17.16
CA ALA A 71 40.81 -1.18 18.11
C ALA A 71 40.31 -1.13 19.57
N ALA A 72 39.44 -0.16 19.89
CA ALA A 72 38.77 -0.03 21.18
C ALA A 72 37.24 -0.19 20.99
N PRO A 73 36.73 -1.43 20.88
CA PRO A 73 35.29 -1.68 20.88
C PRO A 73 34.71 -1.22 22.22
N GLY A 74 34.01 -0.09 22.23
CA GLY A 74 33.56 0.59 23.44
C GLY A 74 32.56 1.70 23.16
N THR A 75 32.12 2.37 24.23
CA THR A 75 31.16 3.50 24.20
C THR A 75 31.85 4.79 23.76
N GLY A 76 31.11 5.69 23.09
CA GLY A 76 31.57 7.06 22.81
C GLY A 76 32.33 7.22 21.48
N ILE A 77 32.05 6.36 20.50
CA ILE A 77 32.58 6.48 19.15
C ILE A 77 31.66 7.44 18.37
N ALA A 78 32.23 8.58 17.95
CA ALA A 78 31.49 9.63 17.26
C ALA A 78 30.81 9.07 15.99
N GLY A 79 29.49 9.26 15.88
CA GLY A 79 28.66 8.78 14.78
C GLY A 79 28.01 7.41 15.01
N CYS A 80 28.35 6.70 16.09
CA CYS A 80 27.68 5.46 16.50
C CYS A 80 26.50 5.70 17.46
N ASP A 81 26.48 6.86 18.12
CA ASP A 81 25.39 7.33 18.97
C ASP A 81 24.16 7.63 18.10
N ASP A 82 23.02 7.04 18.41
CA ASP A 82 21.75 7.28 17.71
C ASP A 82 20.92 8.39 18.36
N ASP A 83 21.53 9.13 19.29
CA ASP A 83 20.95 10.17 20.14
C ASP A 83 19.76 9.66 20.98
N ASN A 84 19.58 8.35 21.12
CA ASN A 84 18.52 7.76 21.94
C ASN A 84 19.00 7.49 23.36
N SER A 85 18.72 8.40 24.28
CA SER A 85 19.13 8.21 25.67
C SER A 85 18.45 7.03 26.39
N CYS A 86 17.44 6.38 25.78
CA CYS A 86 16.64 5.31 26.39
C CYS A 86 17.14 3.89 26.12
N ASN A 87 17.90 3.66 25.05
CA ASN A 87 18.53 2.36 24.79
C ASN A 87 19.98 2.30 25.32
N GLY A 88 20.49 3.42 25.85
CA GLY A 88 21.78 3.54 26.51
C GLY A 88 22.96 3.58 25.54
N ALA A 89 24.08 4.18 25.95
CA ALA A 89 25.21 4.47 25.07
C ALA A 89 25.66 3.29 24.20
N GLU A 90 25.64 3.50 22.89
CA GLU A 90 25.96 2.52 21.85
C GLU A 90 27.41 2.07 21.95
N LYS A 91 27.62 0.80 21.61
CA LYS A 91 28.95 0.17 21.60
C LYS A 91 29.20 -0.44 20.25
N CYS A 92 30.41 -0.23 19.75
CA CYS A 92 30.89 -0.98 18.60
C CYS A 92 31.28 -2.40 19.03
N VAL A 93 30.58 -3.40 18.49
CA VAL A 93 30.90 -4.82 18.71
C VAL A 93 31.15 -5.46 17.35
N ASN A 94 32.38 -5.95 17.13
CA ASN A 94 32.81 -6.57 15.87
C ASN A 94 32.54 -5.72 14.61
N GLY A 95 32.70 -4.39 14.70
CA GLY A 95 32.49 -3.48 13.57
C GLY A 95 31.03 -3.09 13.32
N ILE A 96 30.12 -3.37 14.25
CA ILE A 96 28.69 -3.02 14.17
C ILE A 96 28.30 -2.18 15.38
N CYS A 97 27.57 -1.08 15.17
CA CYS A 97 26.94 -0.31 16.24
C CYS A 97 25.81 -1.12 16.88
N GLN A 98 25.90 -1.37 18.17
CA GLN A 98 24.86 -2.04 18.94
C GLN A 98 24.31 -1.08 20.00
N PRO A 99 22.98 -1.00 20.17
CA PRO A 99 22.36 -0.29 21.28
C PRO A 99 22.93 -0.76 22.62
N GLY A 100 23.05 0.17 23.57
CA GLY A 100 23.55 -0.11 24.90
C GLY A 100 22.56 -0.87 25.78
N THR A 101 22.71 -0.67 27.09
CA THR A 101 21.75 -1.19 28.07
C THR A 101 20.60 -0.21 28.19
N SER A 102 19.37 -0.66 27.96
CA SER A 102 18.17 0.17 28.10
C SER A 102 18.11 0.89 29.46
N LEU A 103 17.84 2.20 29.42
CA LEU A 103 17.64 3.02 30.60
C LEU A 103 16.34 2.59 31.29
N SER A 104 16.45 2.04 32.49
CA SER A 104 15.30 1.69 33.32
C SER A 104 14.87 2.92 34.11
N CYS A 105 13.74 3.51 33.74
CA CYS A 105 13.12 4.57 34.51
C CYS A 105 12.28 3.94 35.64
N PRO A 106 12.63 4.16 36.92
CA PRO A 106 11.78 3.72 38.02
C PRO A 106 10.48 4.54 37.99
N ALA A 107 9.36 3.84 38.17
CA ALA A 107 8.10 4.51 38.43
C ALA A 107 8.23 5.33 39.72
N ASP A 108 7.62 6.51 39.77
CA ASP A 108 7.52 7.25 41.03
C ASP A 108 6.41 6.65 41.91
N ASP A 109 6.33 7.12 43.16
CA ASP A 109 5.27 6.71 44.09
C ASP A 109 3.93 7.42 43.77
N GLN A 110 3.79 8.06 42.60
CA GLN A 110 2.59 8.78 42.16
C GLN A 110 1.81 7.91 41.17
N PHE A 111 0.48 7.85 41.33
CA PHE A 111 -0.37 6.97 40.51
C PHE A 111 -0.75 7.62 39.17
N CYS A 112 -0.68 8.95 39.10
CA CYS A 112 -1.16 9.74 37.96
C CYS A 112 -0.04 10.29 37.08
N THR A 113 1.07 9.58 37.02
CA THR A 113 2.27 9.90 36.25
C THR A 113 2.53 8.78 35.24
N ASP A 114 2.78 9.17 33.98
CA ASP A 114 3.29 8.27 32.95
C ASP A 114 4.81 8.33 32.97
N ASP A 115 5.40 7.29 33.58
CA ASP A 115 6.82 7.21 33.86
C ASP A 115 7.54 6.56 32.68
N ARG A 116 7.89 7.41 31.73
CA ARG A 116 8.46 6.99 30.46
C ARG A 116 9.82 7.60 30.22
N CYS A 117 10.59 6.89 29.42
CA CYS A 117 11.83 7.42 28.88
C CYS A 117 11.54 8.22 27.60
N ARG A 118 12.06 9.45 27.53
CA ARG A 118 12.03 10.34 26.35
C ARG A 118 13.39 10.30 25.64
N PRO A 119 13.49 9.63 24.48
CA PRO A 119 14.75 9.42 23.75
C PRO A 119 15.53 10.70 23.45
N GLU A 120 14.81 11.78 23.20
CA GLU A 120 15.33 13.08 22.77
C GLU A 120 16.00 13.92 23.87
N LEU A 121 15.84 13.52 25.14
CA LEU A 121 16.42 14.23 26.27
C LEU A 121 17.76 13.61 26.66
N PRO A 122 18.71 14.39 27.23
CA PRO A 122 19.95 13.84 27.75
C PRO A 122 19.68 12.75 28.79
N SER A 123 20.55 11.74 28.91
CA SER A 123 20.30 10.56 29.77
C SER A 123 20.07 10.90 31.26
N ALA A 124 20.51 12.08 31.73
CA ALA A 124 20.22 12.56 33.08
C ALA A 124 18.77 13.08 33.28
N GLN A 125 18.04 13.32 32.19
CA GLN A 125 16.69 13.90 32.12
C GLN A 125 15.73 13.05 31.27
N ALA A 126 16.22 11.95 30.70
CA ALA A 126 15.44 11.09 29.81
C ALA A 126 14.27 10.41 30.53
N CYS A 127 14.38 10.12 31.83
CA CYS A 127 13.24 9.69 32.62
C CYS A 127 12.38 10.89 33.00
N VAL A 128 11.15 10.91 32.51
CA VAL A 128 10.15 11.91 32.86
C VAL A 128 8.95 11.25 33.51
N HIS A 129 8.28 11.99 34.39
CA HIS A 129 7.08 11.61 35.12
C HIS A 129 5.99 12.61 34.72
N GLU A 130 5.25 12.31 33.64
CA GLU A 130 4.30 13.26 33.08
C GLU A 130 2.88 13.04 33.61
N PRO A 131 2.15 14.09 34.03
CA PRO A 131 0.81 13.93 34.58
C PRO A 131 -0.15 13.36 33.54
N ILE A 132 -0.93 12.35 33.93
CA ILE A 132 -1.97 11.73 33.10
C ILE A 132 -3.23 12.59 33.19
N ALA A 133 -3.67 13.13 32.05
CA ALA A 133 -4.89 13.94 31.98
C ALA A 133 -6.13 13.16 32.45
N GLY A 134 -6.91 13.74 33.36
CA GLY A 134 -8.12 13.13 33.93
C GLY A 134 -7.85 12.11 35.06
N CYS A 135 -6.59 11.89 35.43
CA CYS A 135 -6.21 11.10 36.60
C CYS A 135 -6.09 11.99 37.84
N CYS A 136 -6.53 11.50 38.99
CA CYS A 136 -6.46 12.19 40.28
C CYS A 136 -5.93 11.25 41.38
N GLU A 137 -5.14 11.77 42.31
CA GLU A 137 -4.39 10.93 43.25
C GLU A 137 -5.19 10.60 44.51
N THR A 138 -5.95 11.58 45.03
CA THR A 138 -6.75 11.40 46.24
C THR A 138 -8.22 11.16 45.93
N VAL A 139 -8.69 9.94 46.18
CA VAL A 139 -10.13 9.61 46.17
C VAL A 139 -10.82 10.37 47.30
N THR A 140 -11.58 11.42 46.97
CA THR A 140 -12.30 12.25 47.94
C THR A 140 -13.80 11.94 47.95
N ALA A 141 -14.43 12.09 49.11
CA ALA A 141 -15.89 12.20 49.22
C ALA A 141 -16.24 13.70 49.32
N GLY A 142 -16.46 14.36 48.17
CA GLY A 142 -16.70 15.82 48.05
C GLY A 142 -15.70 16.51 47.12
N ASN A 143 -15.87 17.83 46.92
CA ASN A 143 -14.99 18.66 46.07
C ASN A 143 -13.52 18.42 46.43
N ALA A 144 -12.77 17.82 45.51
CA ALA A 144 -11.36 17.55 45.67
C ALA A 144 -10.59 18.88 45.65
N PRO A 145 -9.81 19.24 46.69
CA PRO A 145 -8.96 20.43 46.65
C PRO A 145 -7.68 20.22 45.81
N GLU A 146 -7.67 19.23 44.90
CA GLU A 146 -6.51 18.95 44.05
C GLU A 146 -6.62 19.71 42.71
N PRO A 147 -5.57 20.46 42.30
CA PRO A 147 -5.57 21.26 41.06
C PRO A 147 -5.80 20.47 39.76
N ALA A 148 -5.75 19.14 39.82
CA ALA A 148 -5.89 18.27 38.65
C ALA A 148 -7.34 17.86 38.34
N CYS A 149 -8.25 17.95 39.31
CA CYS A 149 -9.66 17.62 39.13
C CYS A 149 -10.59 18.83 39.22
N GLU A 150 -10.08 20.01 39.58
CA GLU A 150 -10.85 21.26 39.58
C GLU A 150 -11.01 21.79 38.14
N ASP A 151 -12.24 21.88 37.63
CA ASP A 151 -12.51 22.42 36.29
C ASP A 151 -12.67 23.95 36.28
N GLY A 152 -12.60 24.58 37.46
CA GLY A 152 -12.76 26.01 37.66
C GLY A 152 -14.21 26.48 37.58
N ASN A 153 -15.18 25.57 37.49
CA ASN A 153 -16.60 25.89 37.49
C ASN A 153 -17.18 25.72 38.91
N ALA A 154 -17.74 26.79 39.47
CA ALA A 154 -18.31 26.76 40.82
C ALA A 154 -19.62 25.93 40.92
N CYS A 155 -20.20 25.53 39.78
CA CYS A 155 -21.44 24.75 39.69
C CYS A 155 -21.24 23.27 39.39
N THR A 156 -20.01 22.79 39.43
CA THR A 156 -19.66 21.38 39.35
C THR A 156 -19.15 20.89 40.70
N LEU A 157 -19.48 19.64 41.00
CA LEU A 157 -18.90 18.87 42.08
C LEU A 157 -17.78 18.03 41.47
N ASP A 158 -16.56 18.45 41.73
CA ASP A 158 -15.33 17.89 41.19
C ASP A 158 -14.84 16.77 42.12
N GLN A 159 -15.08 15.53 41.73
CA GLN A 159 -14.79 14.35 42.55
C GLN A 159 -13.82 13.40 41.86
N CYS A 160 -12.79 13.00 42.59
CA CYS A 160 -11.94 11.88 42.22
C CYS A 160 -12.62 10.55 42.57
N ALA A 161 -13.01 9.78 41.56
CA ALA A 161 -13.65 8.48 41.73
C ALA A 161 -12.66 7.45 42.29
N ALA A 162 -13.19 6.33 42.81
CA ALA A 162 -12.39 5.27 43.43
C ALA A 162 -11.40 4.57 42.47
N ASP A 163 -11.57 4.75 41.16
CA ASP A 163 -10.69 4.27 40.10
C ASP A 163 -9.68 5.33 39.63
N HIS A 164 -9.53 6.43 40.39
CA HIS A 164 -8.66 7.57 40.08
C HIS A 164 -9.08 8.38 38.85
N THR A 165 -10.34 8.26 38.42
CA THR A 165 -10.92 9.09 37.36
C THR A 165 -11.53 10.36 37.93
N CYS A 166 -11.22 11.52 37.35
CA CYS A 166 -11.89 12.77 37.71
C CYS A 166 -13.31 12.86 37.10
N THR A 167 -14.28 13.31 37.90
CA THR A 167 -15.68 13.48 37.50
C THR A 167 -16.21 14.86 37.92
N HIS A 168 -17.01 15.49 37.07
CA HIS A 168 -17.58 16.83 37.29
C HIS A 168 -19.12 16.73 37.25
N ALA A 169 -19.76 16.57 38.41
CA ALA A 169 -21.21 16.44 38.49
C ALA A 169 -21.89 17.80 38.66
N ILE A 170 -22.87 18.15 37.83
CA ILE A 170 -23.60 19.41 37.96
C ILE A 170 -24.33 19.49 39.30
N ILE A 171 -24.17 20.60 40.02
CA ILE A 171 -24.90 20.86 41.25
C ILE A 171 -26.27 21.47 40.89
N GLU A 172 -27.35 20.76 41.22
CA GLU A 172 -28.72 21.23 40.96
C GLU A 172 -28.99 22.58 41.66
N GLY A 173 -29.63 23.51 40.93
CA GLY A 173 -29.95 24.85 41.41
C GLY A 173 -28.78 25.84 41.42
N CYS A 174 -27.58 25.41 41.00
CA CYS A 174 -26.45 26.31 40.84
C CYS A 174 -26.50 27.12 39.54
N CYS A 175 -25.98 28.34 39.61
CA CYS A 175 -25.92 29.27 38.49
C CYS A 175 -24.55 29.95 38.43
N LEU A 176 -24.17 30.42 37.25
CA LEU A 176 -22.96 31.25 37.05
C LEU A 176 -23.33 32.67 36.67
N VAL A 177 -24.48 32.85 36.01
CA VAL A 177 -25.05 34.14 35.62
C VAL A 177 -26.55 34.17 35.85
N ASP A 178 -27.13 35.37 35.92
CA ASP A 178 -28.57 35.55 36.16
C ASP A 178 -29.45 34.83 35.13
N GLY A 179 -28.98 34.74 33.87
CA GLY A 179 -29.70 34.03 32.80
C GLY A 179 -29.79 32.51 32.98
N ASP A 180 -28.95 31.90 33.82
CA ASP A 180 -29.06 30.47 34.15
C ASP A 180 -30.28 30.19 35.04
N CYS A 181 -30.87 31.24 35.60
CA CYS A 181 -32.00 31.19 36.52
C CYS A 181 -33.33 31.58 35.86
N ASP A 182 -33.41 31.65 34.53
CA ASP A 182 -34.68 31.97 33.85
C ASP A 182 -35.72 30.87 34.11
N ASP A 183 -36.79 31.21 34.84
CA ASP A 183 -37.91 30.30 35.13
C ASP A 183 -39.04 30.39 34.08
N GLY A 184 -38.84 31.19 33.04
CA GLY A 184 -39.78 31.44 31.96
C GLY A 184 -40.94 32.35 32.33
N SER A 185 -40.94 32.95 33.52
CA SER A 185 -41.98 33.88 33.95
C SER A 185 -41.52 35.34 33.81
N THR A 186 -42.32 36.15 33.12
CA THR A 186 -42.10 37.60 33.06
C THR A 186 -42.45 38.32 34.37
N CYS A 187 -43.10 37.62 35.31
CA CYS A 187 -43.50 38.15 36.61
C CYS A 187 -42.43 37.97 37.70
N THR A 188 -41.30 37.40 37.34
CA THR A 188 -40.16 37.16 38.21
C THR A 188 -38.95 37.92 37.65
N THR A 189 -38.10 38.42 38.55
CA THR A 189 -36.73 38.79 38.18
C THR A 189 -35.82 37.69 38.69
N ASP A 190 -35.18 37.03 37.75
CA ASP A 190 -34.25 35.94 37.99
C ASP A 190 -32.85 36.48 38.24
N ALA A 191 -32.23 36.03 39.33
CA ALA A 191 -30.91 36.45 39.74
C ALA A 191 -30.11 35.29 40.30
N CYS A 192 -28.84 35.25 39.92
CA CYS A 192 -27.88 34.31 40.47
C CYS A 192 -27.26 34.87 41.75
N ASN A 193 -27.55 34.25 42.89
CA ASN A 193 -27.03 34.69 44.17
C ASN A 193 -25.61 34.17 44.41
N ASN A 194 -24.62 34.98 44.04
CA ASN A 194 -23.19 34.71 44.29
C ASN A 194 -22.78 34.78 45.78
N GLY A 195 -23.71 35.09 46.69
CA GLY A 195 -23.47 35.10 48.13
C GLY A 195 -23.55 33.73 48.79
N THR A 196 -23.98 32.68 48.07
CA THR A 196 -23.99 31.29 48.53
C THR A 196 -22.83 30.51 47.90
N THR A 197 -22.37 29.44 48.55
CA THR A 197 -21.35 28.53 48.00
C THR A 197 -21.89 27.10 48.00
N PRO A 198 -22.32 26.56 46.84
CA PRO A 198 -22.25 27.17 45.50
C PRO A 198 -23.29 28.29 45.29
N PRO A 199 -23.13 29.16 44.27
CA PRO A 199 -24.15 30.16 43.92
C PRO A 199 -25.50 29.50 43.64
N GLN A 200 -26.61 30.16 43.96
CA GLN A 200 -27.95 29.58 43.82
C GLN A 200 -28.93 30.53 43.13
N CYS A 201 -29.84 29.96 42.34
CA CYS A 201 -30.89 30.74 41.69
C CYS A 201 -31.89 31.33 42.68
N THR A 202 -32.29 32.57 42.41
CA THR A 202 -33.35 33.27 43.15
C THR A 202 -34.31 33.92 42.16
N HIS A 203 -35.60 33.68 42.35
CA HIS A 203 -36.68 34.23 41.52
C HIS A 203 -37.55 35.11 42.43
N LEU A 204 -37.44 36.44 42.27
CA LEU A 204 -38.17 37.39 43.11
C LEU A 204 -39.37 37.96 42.35
N PRO A 205 -40.53 38.13 43.00
CA PRO A 205 -41.69 38.81 42.41
C PRO A 205 -41.32 40.19 41.85
N ALA A 206 -41.64 40.41 40.58
CA ALA A 206 -41.36 41.64 39.86
C ALA A 206 -42.50 41.98 38.88
N HIS A 207 -42.42 43.15 38.24
CA HIS A 207 -43.34 43.54 37.15
C HIS A 207 -44.84 43.57 37.53
N GLU A 208 -45.15 43.88 38.80
CA GLU A 208 -46.52 43.92 39.32
C GLU A 208 -47.45 44.81 38.49
N GLY A 209 -48.59 44.26 38.06
CA GLY A 209 -49.57 44.94 37.23
C GLY A 209 -49.20 45.04 35.74
N GLU A 210 -48.01 44.59 35.33
CA GLU A 210 -47.66 44.48 33.91
C GLU A 210 -48.37 43.29 33.27
N ASN A 211 -48.64 43.40 31.97
CA ASN A 211 -49.29 42.33 31.22
C ASN A 211 -48.35 41.13 31.13
N CYS A 212 -48.81 40.01 31.66
CA CYS A 212 -48.12 38.72 31.61
C CYS A 212 -48.88 37.69 30.77
N GLY A 213 -49.97 38.11 30.12
CA GLY A 213 -50.66 37.30 29.14
C GLY A 213 -49.64 36.80 28.13
N ALA A 214 -49.50 35.48 28.06
CA ALA A 214 -48.50 34.81 27.23
C ALA A 214 -48.68 35.11 25.73
N ASP A 215 -49.82 35.71 25.37
CA ASP A 215 -50.23 35.94 24.00
C ASP A 215 -51.22 37.10 23.83
N ALA A 216 -51.35 37.54 22.57
CA ALA A 216 -52.31 38.55 22.12
C ALA A 216 -53.79 38.13 22.28
N CYS A 217 -54.04 36.87 22.65
CA CYS A 217 -55.37 36.30 22.84
C CYS A 217 -55.86 36.33 24.27
N THR A 218 -55.01 36.70 25.21
CA THR A 218 -55.33 36.78 26.61
C THR A 218 -55.39 38.24 27.04
N VAL A 219 -56.59 38.76 27.30
CA VAL A 219 -56.77 40.15 27.71
C VAL A 219 -56.93 40.24 29.22
N GLY A 220 -56.17 41.13 29.85
CA GLY A 220 -56.30 41.44 31.27
C GLY A 220 -55.57 40.49 32.23
N ALA A 221 -54.66 39.65 31.73
CA ALA A 221 -53.71 38.93 32.57
C ALA A 221 -52.61 39.89 33.07
N VAL A 222 -52.36 39.91 34.38
CA VAL A 222 -51.36 40.79 34.99
C VAL A 222 -50.54 40.06 36.06
N CYS A 223 -49.27 40.45 36.20
CA CYS A 223 -48.43 39.92 37.26
C CYS A 223 -48.96 40.34 38.63
N ALA A 224 -49.17 39.36 39.51
CA ALA A 224 -49.54 39.57 40.90
C ALA A 224 -48.81 38.57 41.80
N GLY A 225 -47.93 39.06 42.67
CA GLY A 225 -47.19 38.24 43.63
C GLY A 225 -46.21 37.26 42.99
N GLY A 226 -45.59 37.64 41.87
CA GLY A 226 -44.64 36.81 41.13
C GLY A 226 -45.28 35.72 40.25
N SER A 227 -46.60 35.75 40.08
CA SER A 227 -47.31 34.81 39.22
C SER A 227 -48.27 35.57 38.29
N CYS A 228 -48.46 35.04 37.09
CA CYS A 228 -49.40 35.64 36.15
C CYS A 228 -50.84 35.27 36.55
N THR A 229 -51.66 36.29 36.85
CA THR A 229 -53.03 36.10 37.32
C THR A 229 -54.02 36.86 36.43
N GLY A 230 -55.21 36.29 36.23
CA GLY A 230 -56.22 36.87 35.32
C GLY A 230 -56.06 36.42 33.86
N GLY A 231 -56.86 37.02 32.98
CA GLY A 231 -56.95 36.68 31.57
C GLY A 231 -58.34 36.20 31.17
N GLU A 232 -59.00 36.92 30.26
CA GLU A 232 -60.17 36.44 29.53
C GLU A 232 -59.77 36.20 28.06
N LEU A 233 -60.35 35.16 27.46
CA LEU A 233 -60.07 34.83 26.06
C LEU A 233 -60.67 35.92 25.16
N LEU A 234 -59.87 36.47 24.25
CA LEU A 234 -60.31 37.48 23.29
C LEU A 234 -61.41 36.90 22.38
N ASP A 235 -62.62 37.47 22.45
CA ASP A 235 -63.75 37.07 21.61
C ASP A 235 -63.62 37.66 20.20
N CYS A 236 -63.39 36.79 19.21
CA CYS A 236 -63.22 37.17 17.82
C CYS A 236 -64.54 37.01 17.03
N PRO A 237 -65.07 38.07 16.39
CA PRO A 237 -66.33 37.98 15.66
C PRO A 237 -66.20 37.09 14.41
N PRO A 238 -67.23 36.28 14.08
CA PRO A 238 -67.21 35.41 12.90
C PRO A 238 -67.29 36.21 11.59
N ASP A 239 -66.71 35.66 10.52
CA ASP A 239 -66.73 36.28 9.19
C ASP A 239 -68.07 36.03 8.47
N PRO A 240 -68.57 36.98 7.66
CA PRO A 240 -69.74 36.76 6.79
C PRO A 240 -69.48 35.74 5.68
N ASP A 241 -68.24 35.52 5.26
CA ASP A 241 -67.86 34.44 4.35
C ASP A 241 -67.67 33.14 5.14
N LEU A 242 -68.51 32.13 4.87
CA LEU A 242 -68.46 30.84 5.57
C LEU A 242 -67.20 30.02 5.23
N CYS A 243 -66.47 30.39 4.17
CA CYS A 243 -65.14 29.87 3.90
C CYS A 243 -64.04 30.57 4.70
N VAL A 244 -64.35 31.54 5.56
CA VAL A 244 -63.38 32.21 6.42
C VAL A 244 -63.68 31.90 7.88
N VAL A 245 -62.76 31.20 8.53
CA VAL A 245 -62.77 31.02 9.97
C VAL A 245 -62.00 32.15 10.63
N VAL A 246 -62.58 32.76 11.65
CA VAL A 246 -61.91 33.75 12.49
C VAL A 246 -61.63 33.09 13.82
N PHE A 247 -60.37 33.08 14.23
CA PHE A 247 -59.94 32.58 15.54
C PHE A 247 -58.85 33.48 16.08
N CYS A 248 -58.50 33.27 17.34
CA CYS A 248 -57.45 34.05 17.98
C CYS A 248 -56.10 33.33 17.85
N ASP A 249 -55.14 33.97 17.17
CA ASP A 249 -53.73 33.55 17.10
C ASP A 249 -52.92 34.14 18.26
N PRO A 250 -52.16 33.32 19.01
CA PRO A 250 -51.42 33.80 20.17
C PRO A 250 -50.41 34.94 19.91
N ALA A 251 -49.85 35.07 18.70
CA ALA A 251 -48.93 36.15 18.38
C ALA A 251 -49.65 37.40 17.84
N GLU A 252 -50.71 37.20 17.03
CA GLU A 252 -51.31 38.27 16.21
C GLU A 252 -52.72 38.72 16.66
N GLY A 253 -53.37 37.99 17.57
CA GLY A 253 -54.75 38.26 18.02
C GLY A 253 -55.78 37.69 17.04
N CYS A 254 -56.91 38.35 16.83
CA CYS A 254 -57.95 37.83 15.92
C CYS A 254 -57.48 37.79 14.47
N VAL A 255 -57.21 36.60 13.96
CA VAL A 255 -56.79 36.36 12.58
C VAL A 255 -57.91 35.74 11.77
N ARG A 256 -57.98 36.15 10.50
CA ARG A 256 -58.90 35.57 9.51
C ARG A 256 -58.13 34.53 8.72
N GLN A 257 -58.56 33.27 8.77
CA GLN A 257 -58.02 32.23 7.90
C GLN A 257 -59.10 31.70 6.96
N VAL A 258 -58.75 31.57 5.69
CA VAL A 258 -59.60 30.88 4.73
C VAL A 258 -59.54 29.39 5.05
N GLN A 259 -60.69 28.77 5.28
CA GLN A 259 -60.80 27.36 5.58
C GLN A 259 -60.29 26.55 4.37
N PRO A 260 -59.28 25.68 4.57
CA PRO A 260 -58.75 24.87 3.50
C PRO A 260 -59.83 23.90 2.99
N ASN A 261 -59.85 23.65 1.68
CA ASN A 261 -60.85 22.84 0.97
C ASN A 261 -62.29 23.38 0.99
N CYS A 262 -62.49 24.66 1.31
CA CYS A 262 -63.78 25.31 1.12
C CYS A 262 -63.94 25.80 -0.32
N CYS A 263 -65.13 25.66 -0.90
CA CYS A 263 -65.41 26.04 -2.29
C CYS A 263 -66.79 26.67 -2.47
N HIS A 264 -66.92 27.51 -3.48
CA HIS A 264 -68.20 28.03 -3.95
C HIS A 264 -68.59 27.42 -5.32
N SER A 265 -67.63 26.85 -6.04
CA SER A 265 -67.77 26.21 -7.34
C SER A 265 -66.69 25.16 -7.59
N ASP A 266 -66.88 24.29 -8.59
CA ASP A 266 -65.88 23.29 -8.98
C ASP A 266 -64.52 23.91 -9.37
N LEU A 267 -64.52 25.16 -9.85
CA LEU A 267 -63.30 25.89 -10.20
C LEU A 267 -62.47 26.25 -8.96
N ASP A 268 -63.10 26.42 -7.80
CA ASP A 268 -62.40 26.68 -6.54
C ASP A 268 -61.68 25.44 -6.00
N CYS A 269 -61.99 24.25 -6.56
CA CYS A 269 -61.39 22.97 -6.18
C CYS A 269 -60.26 22.50 -7.08
N ASP A 270 -59.90 23.29 -8.11
CA ASP A 270 -58.82 22.98 -9.03
C ASP A 270 -57.48 22.86 -8.29
N ASP A 271 -57.08 21.63 -7.98
CA ASP A 271 -55.78 21.33 -7.36
C ASP A 271 -54.66 21.28 -8.40
N HIS A 272 -54.94 21.72 -9.64
CA HIS A 272 -54.04 21.70 -10.78
C HIS A 272 -53.51 20.28 -11.09
N ASN A 273 -54.22 19.25 -10.62
CA ASN A 273 -53.91 17.88 -10.90
C ASN A 273 -54.93 17.34 -11.92
N ALA A 274 -54.52 17.27 -13.18
CA ALA A 274 -55.36 16.75 -14.24
C ALA A 274 -55.82 15.28 -14.04
N CYS A 275 -55.28 14.56 -13.05
CA CYS A 275 -55.66 13.19 -12.70
C CYS A 275 -56.78 13.11 -11.64
N THR A 276 -57.20 14.22 -11.05
CA THR A 276 -58.34 14.30 -10.13
C THR A 276 -59.54 14.92 -10.84
N ARG A 277 -60.73 14.51 -10.42
CA ARG A 277 -61.95 15.23 -10.77
C ARG A 277 -62.31 16.12 -9.60
N ASP A 278 -62.17 17.42 -9.82
CA ASP A 278 -62.40 18.44 -8.81
C ASP A 278 -63.89 18.79 -8.80
N THR A 279 -64.56 18.50 -7.71
CA THR A 279 -66.00 18.69 -7.55
C THR A 279 -66.28 19.34 -6.21
N CYS A 280 -67.00 20.46 -6.23
CA CYS A 280 -67.47 21.14 -5.05
C CYS A 280 -68.83 20.57 -4.65
N ASP A 281 -68.86 19.82 -3.54
CA ASP A 281 -70.11 19.31 -2.96
C ASP A 281 -70.34 19.92 -1.58
N GLY A 282 -71.42 20.67 -1.43
CA GLY A 282 -71.80 21.27 -0.14
C GLY A 282 -70.74 22.20 0.47
N MET A 283 -70.06 23.02 -0.35
CA MET A 283 -68.94 23.90 0.04
C MET A 283 -67.65 23.17 0.48
N VAL A 284 -67.54 21.88 0.20
CA VAL A 284 -66.34 21.08 0.45
C VAL A 284 -65.78 20.56 -0.87
N CYS A 285 -64.49 20.78 -1.11
CA CYS A 285 -63.80 20.23 -2.26
C CYS A 285 -63.63 18.73 -2.15
N SER A 286 -63.96 18.04 -3.24
CA SER A 286 -63.66 16.63 -3.43
C SER A 286 -62.85 16.46 -4.73
N ASN A 287 -61.61 16.01 -4.58
CA ASN A 287 -60.69 15.79 -5.70
C ASN A 287 -60.45 14.29 -5.83
N ALA A 288 -61.45 13.60 -6.39
CA ALA A 288 -61.41 12.15 -6.50
C ALA A 288 -60.63 11.73 -7.75
N ALA A 289 -59.59 10.92 -7.59
CA ALA A 289 -58.85 10.34 -8.71
C ALA A 289 -59.64 9.15 -9.30
N PRO A 290 -60.18 9.25 -10.53
CA PRO A 290 -60.92 8.14 -11.15
C PRO A 290 -60.00 6.98 -11.59
N ASP A 291 -58.68 7.18 -11.64
CA ASP A 291 -57.69 6.17 -12.06
C ASP A 291 -56.41 6.23 -11.20
N ILE A 292 -56.11 5.14 -10.47
CA ILE A 292 -54.92 5.00 -9.62
C ILE A 292 -53.60 4.96 -10.41
N ARG A 293 -53.67 4.82 -11.75
CA ARG A 293 -52.51 4.76 -12.64
C ARG A 293 -52.20 6.11 -13.32
N CYS A 294 -52.97 7.16 -13.02
CA CYS A 294 -52.75 8.48 -13.59
C CYS A 294 -51.68 9.25 -12.80
N GLN A 295 -50.66 9.77 -13.49
CA GLN A 295 -49.67 10.69 -12.93
C GLN A 295 -49.77 12.04 -13.62
N ALA A 296 -50.01 13.10 -12.85
CA ALA A 296 -50.07 14.45 -13.39
C ALA A 296 -48.67 15.00 -13.67
N CYS A 297 -48.60 15.91 -14.63
CA CYS A 297 -47.36 16.56 -15.05
C CYS A 297 -47.61 17.97 -15.56
N THR A 298 -46.64 18.86 -15.35
CA THR A 298 -46.63 20.21 -15.95
C THR A 298 -45.50 20.38 -16.96
N SER A 299 -44.57 19.42 -16.99
CA SER A 299 -43.49 19.31 -17.98
C SER A 299 -42.99 17.87 -18.01
N ASP A 300 -42.21 17.51 -19.03
CA ASP A 300 -41.59 16.18 -19.16
C ASP A 300 -40.70 15.80 -17.95
N ALA A 301 -40.17 16.79 -17.22
CA ALA A 301 -39.34 16.55 -16.03
C ALA A 301 -40.14 15.92 -14.88
N ASN A 302 -41.45 16.17 -14.81
CA ASN A 302 -42.32 15.73 -13.70
C ASN A 302 -42.87 14.31 -13.92
N CYS A 303 -42.66 13.74 -15.10
CA CYS A 303 -43.01 12.34 -15.42
C CYS A 303 -41.89 11.34 -15.09
N ALA A 304 -40.84 11.76 -14.40
CA ALA A 304 -39.81 10.87 -13.88
C ALA A 304 -40.18 10.45 -12.45
N SER A 305 -40.33 9.15 -12.21
CA SER A 305 -40.44 8.58 -10.86
C SER A 305 -39.16 8.86 -10.06
N ALA A 306 -39.29 8.97 -8.74
CA ALA A 306 -38.22 9.20 -7.77
C ALA A 306 -37.11 8.11 -7.74
N LEU A 307 -37.11 7.16 -8.68
CA LEU A 307 -36.05 6.19 -8.90
C LEU A 307 -35.94 5.96 -10.43
N GLY A 308 -34.85 6.44 -11.05
CA GLY A 308 -34.40 5.98 -12.37
C GLY A 308 -34.71 6.88 -13.57
N GLN A 309 -33.66 7.40 -14.20
CA GLN A 309 -33.69 8.27 -15.38
C GLN A 309 -34.09 7.50 -16.66
N CYS A 310 -35.14 7.90 -17.38
CA CYS A 310 -35.49 7.38 -18.71
C CYS A 310 -35.11 8.35 -19.85
N PRO A 311 -34.47 7.90 -20.95
CA PRO A 311 -34.09 8.76 -22.07
C PRO A 311 -35.09 8.68 -23.25
N ALA A 312 -36.03 9.62 -23.36
CA ALA A 312 -36.74 10.00 -24.60
C ALA A 312 -37.58 11.29 -24.37
N PRO A 313 -37.85 12.11 -25.41
CA PRO A 313 -38.65 13.35 -25.30
C PRO A 313 -40.16 13.11 -25.46
N GLU A 314 -40.99 14.00 -24.90
CA GLU A 314 -42.48 14.03 -24.88
C GLU A 314 -43.16 13.09 -23.88
N LYS A 315 -42.91 13.32 -22.58
CA LYS A 315 -43.48 12.52 -21.48
C LYS A 315 -44.80 13.07 -20.94
N CYS A 316 -45.05 14.37 -21.05
CA CYS A 316 -46.23 15.04 -20.51
C CYS A 316 -47.20 15.49 -21.60
N ARG A 317 -48.41 14.94 -21.63
CA ARG A 317 -49.44 15.33 -22.61
C ARG A 317 -50.77 15.61 -21.93
N ASN A 318 -51.33 16.81 -22.17
CA ASN A 318 -52.57 17.28 -21.54
C ASN A 318 -52.57 17.17 -20.00
N GLY A 319 -51.42 17.43 -19.37
CA GLY A 319 -51.28 17.37 -17.92
C GLY A 319 -51.14 15.97 -17.32
N VAL A 320 -51.09 14.91 -18.15
CA VAL A 320 -50.98 13.51 -17.73
C VAL A 320 -49.76 12.85 -18.39
N CYS A 321 -49.01 12.04 -17.63
CA CYS A 321 -47.89 11.26 -18.14
C CYS A 321 -48.36 10.09 -18.99
N THR A 322 -47.83 9.95 -20.21
CA THR A 322 -48.36 8.98 -21.19
C THR A 322 -47.72 7.60 -21.14
N ASP A 323 -46.62 7.40 -20.41
CA ASP A 323 -45.92 6.12 -20.31
C ASP A 323 -45.49 5.81 -18.87
N VAL A 324 -46.08 4.77 -18.29
CA VAL A 324 -45.63 4.16 -17.04
C VAL A 324 -44.28 3.48 -17.30
N CYS A 325 -43.26 3.82 -16.51
CA CYS A 325 -41.92 3.24 -16.60
C CYS A 325 -41.99 1.72 -16.63
N HIS A 326 -41.43 1.10 -17.67
CA HIS A 326 -41.24 -0.34 -17.71
C HIS A 326 -39.94 -0.67 -16.98
N ALA A 327 -39.99 -1.70 -16.13
CA ALA A 327 -38.81 -2.29 -15.52
C ALA A 327 -37.79 -2.61 -16.59
N CYS A 328 -36.53 -2.21 -16.36
CA CYS A 328 -35.46 -2.60 -17.28
C CYS A 328 -35.36 -4.13 -17.32
N THR A 329 -35.05 -4.68 -18.49
CA THR A 329 -34.77 -6.10 -18.70
C THR A 329 -33.31 -6.35 -19.07
N SER A 330 -32.58 -5.31 -19.48
CA SER A 330 -31.15 -5.37 -19.78
C SER A 330 -30.42 -4.06 -19.46
N ASP A 331 -29.10 -4.14 -19.27
CA ASP A 331 -28.27 -2.97 -18.92
C ASP A 331 -28.22 -1.89 -20.02
N THR A 332 -28.39 -2.30 -21.28
CA THR A 332 -28.46 -1.40 -22.44
C THR A 332 -29.67 -0.47 -22.40
N GLU A 333 -30.72 -0.84 -21.68
CA GLU A 333 -31.91 0.01 -21.49
C GLU A 333 -31.62 1.14 -20.48
N CYS A 334 -30.65 0.94 -19.58
CA CYS A 334 -30.21 1.93 -18.60
C CYS A 334 -29.18 2.94 -19.15
N ALA A 335 -28.41 2.53 -20.16
CA ALA A 335 -27.45 3.38 -20.86
C ALA A 335 -27.39 2.96 -22.35
N PRO A 336 -28.15 3.63 -23.25
CA PRO A 336 -28.39 3.17 -24.63
C PRO A 336 -27.14 2.96 -25.50
N LEU A 337 -26.01 3.56 -25.12
CA LEU A 337 -24.78 3.55 -25.93
C LEU A 337 -23.66 2.68 -25.34
N PHE A 338 -23.69 2.33 -24.04
CA PHE A 338 -22.57 1.66 -23.38
C PHE A 338 -22.95 0.67 -22.26
N GLY A 339 -24.23 0.56 -21.87
CA GLY A 339 -24.68 -0.34 -20.79
C GLY A 339 -23.89 -0.16 -19.49
N ARG A 340 -23.44 -1.27 -18.88
CA ARG A 340 -22.62 -1.25 -17.65
C ARG A 340 -21.34 -0.41 -17.78
N CYS A 341 -20.81 -0.19 -18.97
CA CYS A 341 -19.60 0.62 -19.20
C CYS A 341 -19.81 2.13 -18.98
N ALA A 342 -21.05 2.61 -19.01
CA ALA A 342 -21.39 3.99 -18.62
C ALA A 342 -21.77 4.11 -17.13
N GLY A 343 -21.55 3.06 -16.34
CA GLY A 343 -21.87 3.06 -14.92
C GLY A 343 -23.30 2.82 -14.53
N LYS A 344 -24.11 2.30 -15.44
CA LYS A 344 -25.50 1.96 -15.16
C LYS A 344 -25.78 0.49 -15.46
N ALA A 345 -26.40 -0.22 -14.52
CA ALA A 345 -26.85 -1.60 -14.71
C ALA A 345 -28.32 -1.75 -14.35
N CYS A 346 -28.98 -2.68 -15.01
CA CYS A 346 -30.31 -3.12 -14.65
C CYS A 346 -30.24 -4.16 -13.52
N ARG A 347 -30.85 -3.86 -12.37
CA ARG A 347 -30.93 -4.76 -11.22
C ARG A 347 -32.35 -4.78 -10.68
N GLY A 348 -33.04 -5.91 -10.88
CA GLY A 348 -34.41 -6.08 -10.37
C GLY A 348 -35.46 -5.20 -11.06
N GLY A 349 -35.18 -4.71 -12.28
CA GLY A 349 -36.05 -3.77 -12.99
C GLY A 349 -35.66 -2.30 -12.83
N ASP A 350 -34.69 -2.01 -11.96
CA ASP A 350 -34.19 -0.66 -11.69
C ASP A 350 -32.81 -0.42 -12.29
N CYS A 351 -32.61 0.76 -12.87
CA CYS A 351 -31.30 1.20 -13.32
C CYS A 351 -30.50 1.79 -12.16
N VAL A 352 -29.49 1.05 -11.68
CA VAL A 352 -28.64 1.44 -10.56
C VAL A 352 -27.24 1.83 -11.03
N ASP A 353 -26.60 2.73 -10.29
CA ASP A 353 -25.18 3.00 -10.43
C ASP A 353 -24.37 1.76 -10.07
N VAL A 354 -23.48 1.36 -10.98
CA VAL A 354 -22.49 0.31 -10.75
C VAL A 354 -21.11 0.86 -11.10
N PRO A 355 -20.02 0.31 -10.54
CA PRO A 355 -18.68 0.75 -10.90
C PRO A 355 -18.38 0.48 -12.38
N PRO A 356 -18.12 1.52 -13.17
CA PRO A 356 -16.89 1.65 -13.92
C PRO A 356 -16.40 3.11 -13.87
N PRO A 357 -15.09 3.29 -13.76
CA PRO A 357 -14.37 3.49 -15.01
C PRO A 357 -13.14 2.60 -15.07
N CYS A 358 -12.76 2.25 -16.30
CA CYS A 358 -11.58 1.46 -16.62
C CYS A 358 -10.29 2.31 -16.63
N ASP A 359 -10.31 3.46 -15.96
CA ASP A 359 -9.17 4.38 -15.93
C ASP A 359 -8.08 3.76 -15.05
N ASP A 360 -6.97 3.35 -15.66
CA ASP A 360 -5.84 2.75 -14.96
C ASP A 360 -4.88 3.82 -14.39
N GLY A 361 -5.21 5.10 -14.57
CA GLY A 361 -4.42 6.24 -14.12
C GLY A 361 -3.13 6.43 -14.91
N ASN A 362 -2.88 5.66 -15.97
CA ASN A 362 -1.71 5.81 -16.82
C ASN A 362 -2.01 6.82 -17.94
N PRO A 363 -1.33 7.98 -17.98
CA PRO A 363 -1.57 8.99 -19.02
C PRO A 363 -1.10 8.55 -20.42
N ASN A 364 -0.44 7.40 -20.54
CA ASN A 364 0.06 6.85 -21.82
C ASN A 364 -0.82 5.74 -22.38
N THR A 365 -1.94 5.43 -21.73
CA THR A 365 -2.99 4.53 -22.22
C THR A 365 -4.26 5.33 -22.52
N SER A 366 -5.07 4.79 -23.41
CA SER A 366 -6.43 5.23 -23.68
C SER A 366 -7.34 4.10 -23.26
N ASP A 367 -8.08 4.36 -22.19
CA ASP A 367 -8.88 3.34 -21.55
C ASP A 367 -10.31 3.39 -22.06
N PHE A 368 -10.82 2.23 -22.43
CA PHE A 368 -12.20 2.10 -22.85
C PHE A 368 -12.79 0.80 -22.32
N CYS A 369 -14.00 0.92 -21.81
CA CYS A 369 -14.79 -0.23 -21.43
C CYS A 369 -15.53 -0.75 -22.66
N ALA A 370 -15.40 -2.04 -22.94
CA ALA A 370 -16.17 -2.75 -23.95
C ALA A 370 -16.99 -3.87 -23.28
N LEU A 371 -18.18 -4.16 -23.79
CA LEU A 371 -18.94 -5.32 -23.32
C LEU A 371 -18.47 -6.57 -24.05
N ASP A 372 -18.36 -7.69 -23.33
CA ASP A 372 -18.10 -8.99 -23.94
C ASP A 372 -19.35 -9.60 -24.58
N ALA A 373 -19.20 -10.77 -25.23
CA ALA A 373 -20.32 -11.46 -25.87
C ALA A 373 -21.44 -11.89 -24.90
N SER A 374 -21.17 -11.87 -23.59
CA SER A 374 -22.11 -12.19 -22.51
C SER A 374 -22.71 -10.93 -21.86
N GLY A 375 -22.32 -9.73 -22.30
CA GLY A 375 -22.77 -8.45 -21.75
C GLY A 375 -22.04 -8.00 -20.48
N LEU A 376 -20.92 -8.63 -20.11
CA LEU A 376 -20.11 -8.19 -18.97
C LEU A 376 -19.11 -7.11 -19.39
N PRO A 377 -18.84 -6.11 -18.53
CA PRO A 377 -17.85 -5.07 -18.81
C PRO A 377 -16.43 -5.65 -18.80
N GLN A 378 -15.70 -5.42 -19.89
CA GLN A 378 -14.27 -5.71 -20.03
C GLN A 378 -13.51 -4.40 -20.22
N CYS A 379 -12.57 -4.14 -19.32
CA CYS A 379 -11.65 -3.02 -19.48
C CYS A 379 -10.59 -3.35 -20.52
N ARG A 380 -10.42 -2.45 -21.49
CA ARG A 380 -9.35 -2.51 -22.48
C ARG A 380 -8.57 -1.20 -22.41
N HIS A 381 -7.26 -1.33 -22.29
CA HIS A 381 -6.33 -0.19 -22.26
C HIS A 381 -5.54 -0.25 -23.56
N ALA A 382 -5.76 0.72 -24.46
CA ALA A 382 -4.96 0.84 -25.68
C ALA A 382 -3.79 1.76 -25.43
N CYS A 383 -2.58 1.32 -25.76
CA CYS A 383 -1.41 2.18 -25.64
C CYS A 383 -1.50 3.40 -26.59
N LEU A 384 -1.03 4.55 -26.12
CA LEU A 384 -0.87 5.76 -26.93
C LEU A 384 0.56 5.93 -27.45
N ASN A 385 1.53 5.39 -26.70
CA ASN A 385 2.95 5.40 -27.02
C ASN A 385 3.66 4.24 -26.31
N ASP A 386 4.95 4.02 -26.60
CA ASP A 386 5.72 2.90 -26.04
C ASP A 386 5.77 2.86 -24.51
N LYS A 387 5.65 4.02 -23.82
CA LYS A 387 5.60 4.03 -22.34
C LYS A 387 4.30 3.45 -21.79
N GLY A 388 3.24 3.43 -22.58
CA GLY A 388 1.97 2.78 -22.22
C GLY A 388 1.99 1.27 -22.32
N CYS A 389 3.12 0.68 -22.74
CA CYS A 389 3.27 -0.76 -22.93
C CYS A 389 4.29 -1.43 -22.02
N ASP A 390 4.92 -0.67 -21.12
CA ASP A 390 5.87 -1.22 -20.17
C ASP A 390 5.13 -2.16 -19.20
N ASP A 391 5.28 -3.47 -19.41
CA ASP A 391 4.67 -4.50 -18.57
C ASP A 391 5.60 -4.93 -17.42
N GLY A 392 6.74 -4.24 -17.26
CA GLY A 392 7.78 -4.54 -16.28
C GLY A 392 8.57 -5.82 -16.58
N ASN A 393 8.33 -6.49 -17.70
CA ASN A 393 8.96 -7.75 -18.06
C ASN A 393 10.14 -7.52 -19.00
N SER A 394 11.33 -7.29 -18.45
CA SER A 394 12.57 -7.16 -19.23
C SER A 394 12.86 -8.33 -20.19
N CYS A 395 12.21 -9.50 -20.04
CA CYS A 395 12.45 -10.68 -20.87
C CYS A 395 11.87 -10.67 -22.28
N ASN A 396 10.75 -9.99 -22.49
CA ASN A 396 10.17 -9.90 -23.81
C ASN A 396 10.82 -8.75 -24.61
N GLY A 397 11.65 -7.93 -23.96
CA GLY A 397 12.31 -6.76 -24.52
C GLY A 397 11.35 -5.57 -24.64
N LYS A 398 11.94 -4.38 -24.72
CA LYS A 398 11.19 -3.11 -24.72
C LYS A 398 10.01 -3.13 -25.70
N GLU A 399 8.81 -3.00 -25.14
CA GLU A 399 7.56 -3.07 -25.85
C GLU A 399 7.38 -1.84 -26.73
N THR A 400 6.73 -2.06 -27.86
CA THR A 400 6.40 -0.99 -28.80
C THR A 400 4.89 -0.90 -28.93
N CYS A 401 4.37 0.31 -28.86
CA CYS A 401 2.96 0.55 -29.11
C CYS A 401 2.70 0.61 -30.62
N SER A 402 1.93 -0.33 -31.14
CA SER A 402 1.56 -0.37 -32.56
C SER A 402 0.07 -0.55 -32.73
N GLY A 403 -0.61 0.47 -33.27
CA GLY A 403 -2.05 0.44 -33.52
C GLY A 403 -2.89 0.29 -32.25
N GLY A 404 -2.46 0.87 -31.12
CA GLY A 404 -3.13 0.76 -29.84
C GLY A 404 -2.95 -0.59 -29.13
N THR A 405 -2.09 -1.47 -29.65
CA THR A 405 -1.75 -2.76 -29.04
C THR A 405 -0.26 -2.80 -28.70
N CYS A 406 0.06 -3.29 -27.51
CA CYS A 406 1.44 -3.49 -27.10
C CYS A 406 2.02 -4.72 -27.79
N GLN A 407 3.10 -4.50 -28.53
CA GLN A 407 3.88 -5.58 -29.11
C GLN A 407 5.09 -5.83 -28.21
N PRO A 408 5.29 -7.06 -27.72
CA PRO A 408 6.51 -7.42 -27.00
C PRO A 408 7.72 -7.14 -27.90
N GLY A 409 8.81 -6.68 -27.29
CA GLY A 409 10.04 -6.39 -28.01
C GLY A 409 10.77 -7.65 -28.49
N THR A 410 12.05 -7.48 -28.80
CA THR A 410 12.95 -8.61 -28.99
C THR A 410 13.58 -8.97 -27.65
N PRO A 411 13.40 -10.20 -27.13
CA PRO A 411 14.06 -10.66 -25.92
C PRO A 411 15.57 -10.39 -25.96
N PRO A 412 16.17 -9.88 -24.88
CA PRO A 412 17.61 -9.76 -24.78
C PRO A 412 18.28 -11.13 -25.03
N GLY A 413 19.39 -11.12 -25.77
CA GLY A 413 20.22 -12.32 -25.93
C GLY A 413 20.79 -12.74 -24.59
N CYS A 414 20.69 -14.03 -24.26
CA CYS A 414 21.07 -14.56 -22.96
C CYS A 414 22.41 -15.30 -22.95
N ASP A 415 23.11 -15.32 -24.08
CA ASP A 415 24.40 -16.00 -24.20
C ASP A 415 25.50 -15.04 -23.72
N ASP A 416 26.19 -15.39 -22.62
CA ASP A 416 27.33 -14.61 -22.13
C ASP A 416 28.64 -14.94 -22.87
N GLY A 417 28.57 -15.83 -23.86
CA GLY A 417 29.72 -16.33 -24.61
C GLY A 417 30.60 -17.27 -23.79
N ASN A 418 30.24 -17.57 -22.54
CA ASN A 418 30.97 -18.49 -21.69
C ASN A 418 30.45 -19.91 -21.86
N VAL A 419 31.30 -20.72 -22.45
CA VAL A 419 31.04 -22.15 -22.70
C VAL A 419 30.91 -22.98 -21.40
N CYS A 420 31.22 -22.41 -20.24
CA CYS A 420 31.13 -23.07 -18.94
C CYS A 420 29.85 -22.76 -18.16
N THR A 421 29.06 -21.79 -18.60
CA THR A 421 27.78 -21.43 -18.00
C THR A 421 26.63 -22.10 -18.76
N GLU A 422 25.55 -22.34 -18.04
CA GLU A 422 24.25 -22.67 -18.59
C GLU A 422 23.39 -21.41 -18.54
N ASP A 423 23.14 -20.88 -19.73
CA ASP A 423 22.43 -19.63 -19.94
C ASP A 423 20.93 -19.88 -20.01
N THR A 424 20.26 -19.56 -18.92
CA THR A 424 18.82 -19.76 -18.80
C THR A 424 18.12 -18.43 -18.76
N ARG A 425 17.08 -18.29 -19.58
CA ARG A 425 16.18 -17.14 -19.50
C ARG A 425 15.26 -17.31 -18.30
N ASP A 426 15.33 -16.37 -17.38
CA ASP A 426 14.51 -16.35 -16.16
C ASP A 426 13.70 -15.05 -16.05
N PRO A 427 12.36 -15.12 -16.23
CA PRO A 427 11.44 -13.99 -16.08
C PRO A 427 11.44 -13.31 -14.73
N SER A 428 11.94 -13.98 -13.69
CA SER A 428 11.99 -13.42 -12.34
C SER A 428 13.22 -12.56 -12.08
N THR A 429 14.16 -12.47 -13.03
CA THR A 429 15.40 -11.70 -12.88
C THR A 429 15.36 -10.37 -13.67
N PRO A 430 15.98 -9.27 -13.15
CA PRO A 430 15.90 -7.94 -13.77
C PRO A 430 16.41 -7.87 -15.22
N ASN A 431 17.36 -8.73 -15.57
CA ASN A 431 17.99 -8.77 -16.89
C ASN A 431 17.52 -9.97 -17.75
N CYS A 432 16.50 -10.70 -17.30
CA CYS A 432 16.01 -11.92 -17.95
C CYS A 432 17.05 -13.06 -18.09
N CYS A 433 18.22 -12.94 -17.48
CA CYS A 433 19.34 -13.83 -17.77
C CYS A 433 20.02 -14.29 -16.52
N VAL A 434 20.08 -15.61 -16.40
CA VAL A 434 20.80 -16.32 -15.36
C VAL A 434 21.85 -17.17 -16.04
N HIS A 435 23.11 -16.82 -15.78
CA HIS A 435 24.26 -17.60 -16.19
C HIS A 435 24.64 -18.47 -15.00
N THR A 436 24.28 -19.76 -15.06
CA THR A 436 24.58 -20.68 -13.96
C THR A 436 25.84 -21.43 -14.29
N ASP A 437 26.85 -21.38 -13.43
CA ASP A 437 28.05 -22.21 -13.60
C ASP A 437 27.65 -23.69 -13.67
N ALA A 438 28.14 -24.40 -14.69
CA ALA A 438 27.93 -25.83 -14.86
C ALA A 438 28.76 -26.62 -13.81
N SER A 439 28.36 -26.50 -12.56
CA SER A 439 28.99 -27.08 -11.38
C SER A 439 28.28 -28.38 -10.95
N GLY A 440 28.96 -29.19 -10.13
CA GLY A 440 28.46 -30.49 -9.67
C GLY A 440 28.28 -31.54 -10.78
N PHE A 441 27.70 -32.69 -10.42
CA PHE A 441 27.52 -33.82 -11.34
C PHE A 441 26.58 -33.50 -12.52
N GLY A 442 25.57 -32.64 -12.29
CA GLY A 442 24.62 -32.20 -13.30
C GLY A 442 25.28 -31.39 -14.41
N GLY A 443 25.97 -30.30 -14.05
CA GLY A 443 26.67 -29.44 -15.01
C GLY A 443 27.73 -30.20 -15.81
N ILE A 444 28.49 -31.09 -15.17
CA ILE A 444 29.43 -31.98 -15.86
C ILE A 444 28.73 -32.84 -16.91
N ASN A 445 27.59 -33.44 -16.57
CA ASN A 445 26.88 -34.31 -17.50
C ASN A 445 26.29 -33.54 -18.69
N THR A 446 25.82 -32.31 -18.47
CA THR A 446 25.38 -31.39 -19.52
C THR A 446 26.53 -31.09 -20.50
N GLN A 447 27.71 -30.75 -19.98
CA GLN A 447 28.91 -30.48 -20.81
C GLN A 447 29.34 -31.69 -21.64
N LEU A 448 29.32 -32.89 -21.07
CA LEU A 448 29.63 -34.13 -21.80
C LEU A 448 28.58 -34.46 -22.88
N THR A 449 27.32 -34.08 -22.64
CA THR A 449 26.22 -34.23 -23.62
C THR A 449 26.39 -33.26 -24.79
N ALA A 450 26.77 -32.02 -24.52
CA ALA A 450 27.13 -31.04 -25.56
C ALA A 450 28.31 -31.52 -26.42
N VAL A 451 29.34 -32.13 -25.79
CA VAL A 451 30.49 -32.74 -26.50
C VAL A 451 30.03 -33.86 -27.44
N GLU A 452 29.13 -34.74 -27.01
CA GLU A 452 28.58 -35.80 -27.86
C GLU A 452 27.68 -35.29 -28.97
N GLY A 453 26.87 -34.26 -28.69
CA GLY A 453 26.05 -33.57 -29.68
C GLY A 453 26.90 -32.99 -30.80
N ALA A 454 27.90 -32.18 -30.44
CA ALA A 454 28.84 -31.57 -31.40
C ALA A 454 29.59 -32.62 -32.23
N VAL A 455 29.97 -33.76 -31.64
CA VAL A 455 30.63 -34.87 -32.35
C VAL A 455 29.68 -35.64 -33.27
N SER A 456 28.38 -35.63 -32.97
CA SER A 456 27.36 -36.33 -33.75
C SER A 456 26.86 -35.50 -34.93
N THR A 457 26.87 -34.17 -34.81
CA THR A 457 26.46 -33.23 -35.86
C THR A 457 27.63 -32.72 -36.72
N ALA A 458 28.88 -32.96 -36.31
CA ALA A 458 30.06 -32.56 -37.06
C ALA A 458 30.06 -33.13 -38.48
N ALA A 459 30.28 -32.26 -39.46
CA ALA A 459 30.43 -32.68 -40.84
C ALA A 459 31.67 -33.59 -41.00
N PRO A 460 31.69 -34.52 -41.98
CA PRO A 460 32.86 -35.37 -42.24
C PRO A 460 34.14 -34.59 -42.58
N ALA A 461 34.01 -33.35 -43.05
CA ALA A 461 35.12 -32.43 -43.29
C ALA A 461 35.70 -31.85 -41.99
N ASP A 462 34.89 -31.72 -40.94
CA ASP A 462 35.26 -31.14 -39.65
C ASP A 462 35.70 -32.19 -38.62
N LEU A 463 35.31 -33.45 -38.78
CA LEU A 463 35.67 -34.52 -37.87
C LEU A 463 35.76 -35.88 -38.57
N SER A 464 36.94 -36.51 -38.51
CA SER A 464 37.12 -37.85 -39.06
C SER A 464 36.36 -38.91 -38.23
N ALA A 465 35.77 -39.88 -38.92
CA ALA A 465 35.03 -40.99 -38.29
C ALA A 465 35.87 -41.76 -37.25
N SER A 466 37.17 -41.91 -37.49
CA SER A 466 38.10 -42.57 -36.57
C SER A 466 38.25 -41.81 -35.24
N LEU A 467 38.34 -40.49 -35.29
CA LEU A 467 38.47 -39.64 -34.10
C LEU A 467 37.12 -39.49 -33.38
N ALA A 468 36.02 -39.37 -34.12
CA ALA A 468 34.67 -39.34 -33.54
C ALA A 468 34.38 -40.59 -32.68
N LYS A 469 34.80 -41.78 -33.14
CA LYS A 469 34.68 -43.04 -32.37
C LYS A 469 35.50 -43.00 -31.07
N VAL A 470 36.71 -42.45 -31.11
CA VAL A 470 37.59 -42.31 -29.94
C VAL A 470 37.00 -41.33 -28.93
N ILE A 471 36.46 -40.18 -29.40
CA ILE A 471 35.84 -39.18 -28.53
C ILE A 471 34.64 -39.79 -27.81
N ARG A 472 33.68 -40.39 -28.54
CA ARG A 472 32.50 -41.05 -27.94
C ARG A 472 32.86 -42.13 -26.91
N ALA A 473 33.83 -42.99 -27.22
CA ALA A 473 34.25 -44.05 -26.30
C ALA A 473 34.89 -43.51 -25.01
N LYS A 474 35.62 -42.39 -25.09
CA LYS A 474 36.24 -41.77 -23.91
C LYS A 474 35.23 -40.94 -23.10
N THR A 475 34.28 -40.27 -23.77
CA THR A 475 33.18 -39.55 -23.12
C THR A 475 32.28 -40.51 -22.34
N SER A 476 31.91 -41.66 -22.92
CA SER A 476 31.11 -42.68 -22.23
C SER A 476 31.84 -43.30 -21.04
N ALA A 477 33.15 -43.58 -21.17
CA ALA A 477 33.97 -44.04 -20.07
C ALA A 477 34.04 -43.01 -18.94
N MET A 478 34.07 -41.72 -19.26
CA MET A 478 34.05 -40.65 -18.27
C MET A 478 32.71 -40.57 -17.53
N ARG A 479 31.57 -40.61 -18.26
CA ARG A 479 30.24 -40.68 -17.64
C ARG A 479 30.08 -41.87 -16.69
N ALA A 480 30.58 -43.04 -17.07
CA ALA A 480 30.52 -44.22 -16.20
C ALA A 480 31.27 -44.01 -14.87
N LYS A 481 32.41 -43.29 -14.91
CA LYS A 481 33.17 -42.94 -13.68
C LYS A 481 32.47 -41.87 -12.85
N LEU A 482 31.84 -40.89 -13.50
CA LEU A 482 31.08 -39.83 -12.83
C LEU A 482 29.80 -40.37 -12.19
N GLY A 483 29.04 -41.22 -12.89
CA GLY A 483 27.87 -41.90 -12.32
C GLY A 483 28.23 -42.81 -11.14
N ALA A 484 29.39 -43.47 -11.19
CA ALA A 484 29.90 -44.25 -10.05
C ALA A 484 30.36 -43.39 -8.87
N ALA A 485 30.84 -42.16 -9.13
CA ALA A 485 31.14 -41.17 -8.10
C ALA A 485 29.85 -40.63 -7.47
N GLN A 486 28.88 -40.22 -8.29
CA GLN A 486 27.57 -39.73 -7.84
C GLN A 486 26.81 -40.78 -7.02
N ALA A 487 26.83 -42.05 -7.43
CA ALA A 487 26.22 -43.14 -6.66
C ALA A 487 26.94 -43.44 -5.33
N ALA A 488 28.19 -42.99 -5.16
CA ALA A 488 28.94 -43.07 -3.92
C ALA A 488 28.84 -41.78 -3.09
N ALA A 489 28.31 -40.70 -3.66
CA ALA A 489 28.11 -39.42 -2.98
C ALA A 489 27.21 -39.60 -1.74
N GLY A 490 27.66 -39.05 -0.61
CA GLY A 490 26.98 -39.18 0.69
C GLY A 490 27.07 -40.55 1.38
N SER A 491 27.56 -41.60 0.69
CA SER A 491 27.69 -42.95 1.27
C SER A 491 29.15 -43.39 1.50
N SER A 492 30.11 -42.89 0.72
CA SER A 492 31.53 -43.19 0.93
C SER A 492 32.47 -42.19 0.25
N VAL A 493 32.99 -41.22 1.02
CA VAL A 493 33.98 -40.21 0.60
C VAL A 493 35.19 -40.83 -0.10
N LYS A 494 35.70 -41.95 0.44
CA LYS A 494 36.87 -42.66 -0.13
C LYS A 494 36.59 -43.27 -1.50
N ARG A 495 35.38 -43.81 -1.71
CA ARG A 495 34.97 -44.41 -2.99
C ARG A 495 34.69 -43.32 -4.02
N GLU A 496 34.00 -42.27 -3.60
CA GLU A 496 33.69 -41.09 -4.41
C GLU A 496 34.96 -40.40 -4.92
N GLY A 497 35.89 -40.04 -4.03
CA GLY A 497 37.14 -39.39 -4.40
C GLY A 497 38.02 -40.23 -5.34
N ARG A 498 38.01 -41.57 -5.20
CA ARG A 498 38.69 -42.48 -6.16
C ARG A 498 38.05 -42.43 -7.54
N MET A 499 36.72 -42.41 -7.62
CA MET A 499 36.01 -42.37 -8.89
C MET A 499 36.16 -40.99 -9.58
N LEU A 500 36.13 -39.90 -8.83
CA LEU A 500 36.43 -38.56 -9.35
C LEU A 500 37.87 -38.46 -9.89
N LYS A 501 38.87 -39.03 -9.19
CA LYS A 501 40.26 -39.09 -9.70
C LYS A 501 40.36 -39.87 -11.01
N ALA A 502 39.61 -40.98 -11.12
CA ALA A 502 39.52 -41.76 -12.35
C ALA A 502 38.83 -40.98 -13.49
N ALA A 503 37.77 -40.21 -13.18
CA ALA A 503 37.09 -39.33 -14.13
C ALA A 503 38.03 -38.24 -14.67
N ASN A 504 38.79 -37.57 -13.78
CA ASN A 504 39.77 -36.54 -14.18
C ASN A 504 40.92 -37.13 -15.04
N LYS A 505 41.33 -38.37 -14.78
CA LYS A 505 42.28 -39.09 -15.66
C LYS A 505 41.68 -39.38 -17.05
N ALA A 506 40.41 -39.79 -17.11
CA ALA A 506 39.71 -40.01 -18.37
C ALA A 506 39.55 -38.70 -19.17
N LEU A 507 39.24 -37.60 -18.49
CA LEU A 507 39.16 -36.25 -19.06
C LEU A 507 40.45 -35.82 -19.75
N ARG A 508 41.57 -35.87 -19.02
CA ARG A 508 42.90 -35.57 -19.60
C ARG A 508 43.20 -36.44 -20.82
N GLY A 509 42.84 -37.72 -20.76
CA GLY A 509 42.97 -38.64 -21.88
C GLY A 509 42.13 -38.28 -23.11
N LEU A 510 40.95 -37.70 -22.91
CA LEU A 510 40.08 -37.21 -23.97
C LEU A 510 40.60 -35.90 -24.57
N SER A 511 40.94 -34.90 -23.74
CA SER A 511 41.50 -33.62 -24.20
C SER A 511 42.79 -33.82 -25.01
N ASN A 512 43.64 -34.76 -24.59
CA ASN A 512 44.85 -35.11 -25.33
C ASN A 512 44.56 -35.75 -26.69
N ALA A 513 43.51 -36.59 -26.79
CA ALA A 513 43.11 -37.18 -28.07
C ALA A 513 42.63 -36.11 -29.06
N ILE A 514 41.86 -35.12 -28.59
CA ILE A 514 41.40 -33.99 -29.42
C ILE A 514 42.58 -33.11 -29.84
N ARG A 515 43.47 -32.74 -28.90
CA ARG A 515 44.65 -31.92 -29.20
C ARG A 515 45.60 -32.59 -30.20
N ASN A 516 45.75 -33.91 -30.13
CA ASN A 516 46.54 -34.67 -31.09
C ASN A 516 45.84 -34.78 -32.44
N GLY A 517 44.50 -34.88 -32.46
CA GLY A 517 43.70 -34.86 -33.69
C GLY A 517 43.80 -33.52 -34.44
N LYS A 518 43.95 -32.40 -33.72
CA LYS A 518 44.14 -31.06 -34.27
C LYS A 518 45.54 -30.87 -34.92
N LYS A 519 46.54 -31.66 -34.52
CA LYS A 519 47.94 -31.54 -34.97
C LYS A 519 48.22 -32.38 -36.23
N GLY A 520 49.02 -31.84 -37.15
CA GLY A 520 49.53 -32.54 -38.34
C GLY A 520 49.25 -31.83 -39.66
N HIS A 521 49.80 -32.35 -40.77
CA HIS A 521 49.60 -31.79 -42.12
C HIS A 521 48.18 -32.08 -42.68
N THR A 522 47.50 -33.08 -42.12
CA THR A 522 46.10 -33.44 -42.39
C THR A 522 45.37 -33.62 -41.04
N PRO A 523 44.82 -32.53 -40.46
CA PRO A 523 44.15 -32.59 -39.16
C PRO A 523 42.89 -33.47 -39.23
N LYS A 524 42.63 -34.21 -38.16
CA LYS A 524 41.47 -35.13 -38.03
C LYS A 524 40.22 -34.46 -37.47
N ILE A 525 40.36 -33.20 -37.06
CA ILE A 525 39.31 -32.33 -36.53
C ILE A 525 39.64 -30.88 -36.93
N SER A 526 38.64 -30.08 -37.30
CA SER A 526 38.83 -28.67 -37.59
C SER A 526 39.22 -27.88 -36.34
N SER A 527 39.95 -26.77 -36.53
CA SER A 527 40.46 -25.97 -35.41
C SER A 527 39.33 -25.41 -34.55
N SER A 528 38.27 -24.90 -35.18
CA SER A 528 37.09 -24.37 -34.49
C SER A 528 36.42 -25.43 -33.62
N LEU A 529 36.09 -26.59 -34.19
CA LEU A 529 35.45 -27.67 -33.45
C LEU A 529 36.36 -28.21 -32.33
N ALA A 530 37.67 -28.33 -32.58
CA ALA A 530 38.61 -28.76 -31.55
C ALA A 530 38.68 -27.79 -30.37
N ASP A 531 38.68 -26.48 -30.63
CA ASP A 531 38.74 -25.45 -29.59
C ASP A 531 37.45 -25.40 -28.77
N THR A 532 36.28 -25.50 -29.42
CA THR A 532 34.98 -25.62 -28.73
C THR A 532 34.92 -26.85 -27.82
N LEU A 533 35.34 -28.02 -28.31
CA LEU A 533 35.34 -29.24 -27.51
C LEU A 533 36.34 -29.17 -26.35
N LEU A 534 37.53 -28.59 -26.57
CA LEU A 534 38.53 -28.45 -25.51
C LEU A 534 38.08 -27.47 -24.43
N ALA A 535 37.35 -26.41 -24.79
CA ALA A 535 36.80 -25.46 -23.83
C ALA A 535 35.71 -26.10 -22.95
N ARG A 536 34.73 -26.81 -23.55
CA ARG A 536 33.71 -27.60 -22.81
C ARG A 536 34.34 -28.62 -21.85
N LEU A 537 35.42 -29.28 -22.28
CA LEU A 537 36.18 -30.23 -21.44
C LEU A 537 37.01 -29.52 -20.36
N GLY A 538 37.42 -28.28 -20.57
CA GLY A 538 38.03 -27.43 -19.56
C GLY A 538 37.08 -27.16 -18.39
N CYS A 539 35.85 -26.75 -18.71
CA CYS A 539 34.76 -26.55 -17.73
C CYS A 539 34.45 -27.84 -16.96
N THR A 540 34.40 -28.97 -17.68
CA THR A 540 34.22 -30.29 -17.05
C THR A 540 35.35 -30.59 -16.05
N GLY A 541 36.58 -30.15 -16.36
CA GLY A 541 37.74 -30.34 -15.51
C GLY A 541 37.75 -29.51 -14.25
N THR A 542 37.29 -28.26 -14.31
CA THR A 542 37.17 -27.37 -13.15
C THR A 542 36.05 -27.87 -12.23
N ALA A 543 34.89 -28.26 -12.78
CA ALA A 543 33.79 -28.82 -11.99
C ALA A 543 34.18 -30.13 -11.27
N VAL A 544 34.92 -31.04 -11.93
CA VAL A 544 35.43 -32.27 -11.29
C VAL A 544 36.46 -31.96 -10.18
N GLN A 545 37.23 -30.87 -10.31
CA GLN A 545 38.16 -30.44 -9.27
C GLN A 545 37.44 -29.82 -8.07
N GLY A 546 36.38 -29.05 -8.30
CA GLY A 546 35.51 -28.55 -7.23
C GLY A 546 34.94 -29.69 -6.38
N LEU A 547 34.34 -30.70 -7.02
CA LEU A 547 33.85 -31.90 -6.32
C LEU A 547 34.96 -32.66 -5.56
N GLN A 548 36.22 -32.59 -6.02
CA GLN A 548 37.34 -33.19 -5.30
C GLN A 548 37.79 -32.36 -4.10
N ALA A 549 37.69 -31.04 -4.20
CA ALA A 549 38.02 -30.12 -3.12
C ALA A 549 37.01 -30.23 -1.97
N GLU A 550 35.72 -30.35 -2.29
CA GLU A 550 34.64 -30.55 -1.31
C GLU A 550 34.82 -31.83 -0.46
N LEU A 551 35.40 -32.89 -1.03
CA LEU A 551 35.70 -34.14 -0.32
C LEU A 551 36.98 -34.08 0.54
N SER A 552 37.72 -32.98 0.46
CA SER A 552 38.97 -32.77 1.19
C SER A 552 38.76 -31.94 2.46
N HIS A 553 37.55 -31.43 2.68
CA HIS A 553 37.02 -30.90 3.94
C HIS A 553 36.14 -31.95 4.61
#